data_AF-A0A2N3K9I8-F1
#
_entry.id   AF-A0A2N3K9I8-F1
#
_cell.length_a   1.000
_cell.length_b   1.000
_cell.length_c   1.000
_cell.angle_alpha   90.00
_cell.angle_beta   90.00
_cell.angle_gamma   90.00
#
_symmetry.space_group_name_H-M   'P 1'
#
loop_
_entity.id
_entity.type
_entity.pdbx_description
1 polymer ?
#
loop_
_entity_poly.entity_id
_entity_poly.type
_entity_poly.pdbx_seq_one_letter_code
_entity_poly.pdbx_strand_id
1 'polypeptide(L)'
;MRTFTSLVATTALLCGSVTLTAGQAVALADTGEHAEARAAAACVTVVKWSSEKSSRYVTVKNSCSTKKCFSVTIALRKDPKFAIGGKKQQKFRYGGTLGNKGTGIKNVGC
;
A
#
# COMPACT_ATOMS: atom_id res chain seq x y z
N MET A 1 13.22 25.43 -38.07
CA MET A 1 12.10 24.66 -38.67
C MET A 1 12.70 23.66 -39.65
N ARG A 2 12.58 22.36 -39.37
CA ARG A 2 12.98 21.30 -40.30
C ARG A 2 11.85 20.29 -40.38
N THR A 3 11.12 20.36 -41.48
CA THR A 3 10.04 19.47 -41.88
C THR A 3 10.65 18.17 -42.40
N PHE A 4 10.21 17.03 -41.86
CA PHE A 4 10.46 15.73 -42.46
C PHE A 4 9.12 15.07 -42.76
N THR A 5 8.97 14.79 -44.05
CA THR A 5 7.79 14.29 -44.74
C THR A 5 7.55 12.82 -44.42
N SER A 6 6.26 12.47 -44.39
CA SER A 6 5.66 11.17 -44.09
C SER A 6 6.17 9.97 -44.89
N LEU A 7 6.02 8.78 -44.30
CA LEU A 7 5.50 7.63 -45.06
C LEU A 7 4.78 6.63 -44.14
N VAL A 8 3.54 6.33 -44.53
CA VAL A 8 2.60 5.39 -43.93
C VAL A 8 2.97 3.97 -44.38
N ALA A 9 2.91 3.00 -43.45
CA ALA A 9 2.83 1.59 -43.79
C ALA A 9 1.84 0.89 -42.86
N THR A 10 0.66 0.58 -43.41
CA THR A 10 -0.35 -0.31 -42.85
C THR A 10 -0.08 -1.73 -43.32
N THR A 11 0.11 -2.68 -42.39
CA THR A 11 -0.10 -4.11 -42.65
C THR A 11 -0.72 -4.76 -41.42
N ALA A 12 -1.98 -5.17 -41.58
CA ALA A 12 -2.70 -6.04 -40.68
C ALA A 12 -2.14 -7.47 -40.78
N LEU A 13 -1.97 -8.15 -39.65
CA LEU A 13 -1.70 -9.59 -39.62
C LEU A 13 -2.54 -10.27 -38.53
N LEU A 14 -3.58 -10.94 -39.01
CA LEU A 14 -3.99 -12.32 -38.76
C LEU A 14 -4.39 -12.78 -37.35
N CYS A 15 -5.65 -13.19 -37.29
CA CYS A 15 -6.29 -14.05 -36.31
C CYS A 15 -5.47 -15.33 -36.01
N GLY A 16 -5.39 -15.68 -34.73
CA GLY A 16 -4.91 -16.97 -34.26
C GLY A 16 -5.60 -17.33 -32.96
N SER A 17 -6.78 -17.95 -33.05
CA SER A 17 -7.48 -18.56 -31.92
C SER A 17 -6.81 -19.89 -31.60
N VAL A 18 -5.98 -19.94 -30.56
CA VAL A 18 -5.44 -21.21 -30.06
C VAL A 18 -6.37 -21.74 -28.98
N THR A 19 -7.18 -22.72 -29.38
CA THR A 19 -7.96 -23.57 -28.48
C THR A 19 -7.01 -24.54 -27.78
N LEU A 20 -6.86 -24.41 -26.46
CA LEU A 20 -6.17 -25.38 -25.62
C LEU A 20 -7.21 -26.06 -24.73
N THR A 21 -7.62 -27.25 -25.13
CA THR A 21 -8.38 -28.19 -24.29
C THR A 21 -7.49 -29.36 -23.91
N ALA A 22 -7.37 -29.62 -22.62
CA ALA A 22 -7.28 -30.93 -21.96
C ALA A 22 -6.27 -30.93 -20.81
N GLY A 23 -6.72 -31.39 -19.65
CA GLY A 23 -5.87 -31.71 -18.51
C GLY A 23 -6.58 -31.46 -17.18
N GLN A 24 -7.52 -32.35 -16.82
CA GLN A 24 -7.96 -32.44 -15.43
C GLN A 24 -6.77 -32.86 -14.57
N ALA A 25 -6.35 -32.00 -13.66
CA ALA A 25 -5.53 -32.37 -12.51
C ALA A 25 -6.32 -32.00 -11.27
N VAL A 26 -6.87 -33.03 -10.62
CA VAL A 26 -7.40 -32.95 -9.26
C VAL A 26 -6.21 -33.02 -8.29
N ALA A 27 -6.36 -32.35 -7.15
CA ALA A 27 -5.53 -32.39 -5.94
C ALA A 27 -4.41 -31.30 -5.91
N LEU A 28 -4.19 -30.52 -4.86
CA LEU A 28 -4.62 -30.54 -3.46
C LEU A 28 -4.74 -29.09 -2.95
N ALA A 29 -5.53 -28.91 -1.90
CA ALA A 29 -5.58 -27.71 -1.08
C ALA A 29 -4.18 -27.27 -0.61
N ASP A 30 -3.85 -26.00 -0.80
CA ASP A 30 -2.99 -25.28 0.13
C ASP A 30 -3.40 -23.80 0.21
N THR A 31 -4.03 -23.50 1.35
CA THR A 31 -3.81 -22.33 2.21
C THR A 31 -3.00 -21.19 1.59
N GLY A 32 -3.66 -20.08 1.31
CA GLY A 32 -2.94 -18.87 0.89
C GLY A 32 -3.85 -17.67 0.70
N GLU A 33 -4.55 -17.27 1.77
CA GLU A 33 -4.79 -15.91 2.30
C GLU A 33 -4.69 -14.66 1.38
N HIS A 34 -4.85 -14.76 0.06
CA HIS A 34 -4.53 -13.68 -0.87
C HIS A 34 -5.73 -13.03 -1.56
N ALA A 35 -6.97 -13.41 -1.24
CA ALA A 35 -8.15 -12.95 -1.99
C ALA A 35 -9.31 -12.36 -1.18
N GLU A 36 -9.24 -12.22 0.15
CA GLU A 36 -10.33 -11.66 0.96
C GLU A 36 -9.94 -10.55 1.94
N ALA A 37 -8.86 -9.81 1.66
CA ALA A 37 -8.80 -8.40 2.06
C ALA A 37 -9.65 -7.54 1.09
N ARG A 38 -10.91 -7.91 0.89
CA ARG A 38 -11.95 -7.01 0.37
C ARG A 38 -11.99 -5.87 1.37
N ALA A 39 -11.28 -4.79 1.05
CA ALA A 39 -10.81 -3.76 1.97
C ALA A 39 -11.86 -3.39 3.03
N ALA A 40 -11.83 -4.06 4.18
CA ALA A 40 -12.46 -3.55 5.37
C ALA A 40 -11.85 -2.16 5.57
N ALA A 41 -12.68 -1.12 5.50
CA ALA A 41 -12.22 0.26 5.51
C ALA A 41 -11.16 0.42 6.62
N ALA A 42 -9.94 0.82 6.23
CA ALA A 42 -8.80 0.88 7.13
C ALA A 42 -9.19 1.68 8.39
N CYS A 43 -9.31 1.00 9.53
CA CYS A 43 -9.77 1.63 10.77
C CYS A 43 -8.78 2.66 11.32
N VAL A 44 -7.49 2.49 11.02
CA VAL A 44 -6.45 3.47 11.40
C VAL A 44 -6.16 4.36 10.20
N THR A 45 -6.39 5.65 10.36
CA THR A 45 -6.15 6.66 9.33
C THR A 45 -5.21 7.75 9.83
N VAL A 46 -4.46 8.36 8.91
CA VAL A 46 -3.64 9.53 9.23
C VAL A 46 -4.53 10.76 9.28
N VAL A 47 -4.43 11.50 10.37
CA VAL A 47 -5.09 12.81 10.54
C VAL A 47 -4.13 13.92 10.10
N LYS A 48 -2.87 13.87 10.52
CA LYS A 48 -1.90 14.93 10.26
C LYS A 48 -0.46 14.46 10.38
N TRP A 49 0.41 14.99 9.53
CA TRP A 49 1.85 14.93 9.73
C TRP A 49 2.35 16.23 10.39
N SER A 50 3.27 16.13 11.36
CA SER A 50 3.88 17.32 11.99
C SER A 50 5.37 17.13 12.26
N SER A 51 6.04 18.24 12.55
CA SER A 51 7.44 18.25 13.01
C SER A 51 7.57 19.28 14.13
N GLU A 52 8.14 18.88 15.25
CA GLU A 52 8.25 19.67 16.48
C GLU A 52 9.59 19.35 17.15
N LYS A 53 10.34 20.36 17.62
CA LYS A 53 11.59 20.21 18.39
C LYS A 53 12.52 19.11 17.83
N SER A 54 12.87 19.23 16.55
CA SER A 54 13.74 18.29 15.82
C SER A 54 13.20 16.86 15.66
N SER A 55 11.93 16.60 16.00
CA SER A 55 11.26 15.30 15.85
C SER A 55 10.13 15.37 14.82
N ARG A 56 9.87 14.24 14.17
CA ARG A 56 8.74 14.05 13.24
C ARG A 56 7.66 13.20 13.88
N TYR A 57 6.42 13.59 13.65
CA TYR A 57 5.24 12.96 14.23
C TYR A 57 4.16 12.68 13.19
N VAL A 58 3.37 11.65 13.46
CA VAL A 58 2.12 11.37 12.78
C VAL A 58 1.00 11.33 13.81
N THR A 59 -0.06 12.09 13.57
CA THR A 59 -1.31 11.97 14.31
C THR A 59 -2.20 11.01 13.55
N VAL A 60 -2.64 9.95 14.20
CA VAL A 60 -3.53 8.94 13.63
C VAL A 60 -4.80 8.82 14.44
N LYS A 61 -5.89 8.42 13.79
CA LYS A 61 -7.17 8.11 14.41
C LYS A 61 -7.51 6.65 14.18
N ASN A 62 -7.91 5.95 15.22
CA ASN A 62 -8.48 4.61 15.15
C ASN A 62 -9.99 4.70 15.32
N SER A 63 -10.73 4.49 14.24
CA SER A 63 -12.19 4.46 14.24
C SER A 63 -12.77 3.10 14.69
N CYS A 64 -11.97 2.04 14.74
CA CYS A 64 -12.37 0.75 15.29
C CYS A 64 -12.55 0.83 16.83
N SER A 65 -13.37 -0.05 17.39
CA SER A 65 -13.57 -0.17 18.85
C SER A 65 -12.43 -0.90 19.58
N THR A 66 -11.55 -1.60 18.84
CA THR A 66 -10.45 -2.40 19.38
C THR A 66 -9.09 -1.79 19.11
N LYS A 67 -8.07 -2.23 19.87
CA LYS A 67 -6.67 -1.87 19.65
C LYS A 67 -6.23 -2.34 18.26
N LYS A 68 -5.50 -1.49 17.54
CA LYS A 68 -4.93 -1.80 16.23
C LYS A 68 -3.46 -1.39 16.17
N CYS A 69 -2.70 -2.08 15.32
CA CYS A 69 -1.30 -1.79 15.07
C CYS A 69 -1.10 -1.30 13.64
N PHE A 70 -0.16 -0.39 13.48
CA PHE A 70 0.18 0.18 12.18
C PHE A 70 1.68 0.43 12.09
N SER A 71 2.21 0.53 10.87
CA SER A 71 3.57 0.97 10.62
C SER A 71 3.58 2.25 9.80
N VAL A 72 4.58 3.10 10.01
CA VAL A 72 4.79 4.32 9.21
C VAL A 72 5.76 4.02 8.09
N THR A 73 5.39 4.29 6.85
CA THR A 73 6.27 4.07 5.70
C THR A 73 7.24 5.22 5.54
N ILE A 74 8.54 4.90 5.55
CA ILE A 74 9.62 5.90 5.43
C ILE A 74 10.60 5.43 4.36
N ALA A 75 10.84 6.29 3.36
CA ALA A 75 11.78 5.97 2.29
C ALA A 75 13.18 5.63 2.85
N LEU A 76 13.79 4.55 2.33
CA LEU A 76 15.15 4.12 2.64
C LEU A 76 15.39 3.82 4.13
N ARG A 77 14.34 3.55 4.92
CA ARG A 77 14.45 3.17 6.34
C ARG A 77 13.46 2.06 6.68
N LYS A 78 13.74 1.38 7.80
CA LYS A 78 12.79 0.43 8.37
C LYS A 78 11.56 1.18 8.91
N ASP A 79 10.38 0.70 8.53
CA ASP A 79 9.09 1.24 8.99
C ASP A 79 8.92 1.01 10.51
N PRO A 80 8.83 2.07 11.34
CA PRO A 80 8.52 1.90 12.75
C PRO A 80 7.07 1.45 12.95
N LYS A 81 6.84 0.56 13.92
CA LYS A 81 5.51 0.01 14.26
C LYS A 81 4.97 0.65 15.54
N PHE A 82 3.66 0.87 15.57
CA PHE A 82 2.95 1.50 16.68
C PHE A 82 1.63 0.79 16.94
N ALA A 83 1.07 1.00 18.14
CA ALA A 83 -0.26 0.55 18.52
C ALA A 83 -1.10 1.76 18.96
N ILE A 84 -2.39 1.72 18.62
CA ILE A 84 -3.38 2.71 19.06
C ILE A 84 -4.62 2.00 19.60
N GLY A 85 -5.10 2.46 20.75
CA GLY A 85 -6.35 1.94 21.35
C GLY A 85 -7.57 2.21 20.47
N GLY A 86 -8.65 1.48 20.71
CA GLY A 86 -9.92 1.70 20.00
C GLY A 86 -10.50 3.08 20.26
N LYS A 87 -11.17 3.67 19.26
CA LYS A 87 -11.83 4.99 19.31
C LYS A 87 -10.93 6.13 19.79
N LYS A 88 -9.62 6.04 19.56
CA LYS A 88 -8.63 7.05 19.97
C LYS A 88 -8.05 7.80 18.79
N GLN A 89 -7.59 9.02 19.07
CA GLN A 89 -6.70 9.77 18.20
C GLN A 89 -5.44 10.13 18.99
N GLN A 90 -4.27 9.83 18.44
CA GLN A 90 -3.01 9.99 19.16
C GLN A 90 -1.87 10.37 18.23
N LYS A 91 -0.92 11.15 18.77
CA LYS A 91 0.30 11.58 18.09
C LYS A 91 1.45 10.62 18.42
N PHE A 92 2.14 10.12 17.39
CA PHE A 92 3.26 9.18 17.51
C PHE A 92 4.52 9.79 16.92
N ARG A 93 5.63 9.74 17.66
CA ARG A 93 6.95 10.11 17.15
C ARG A 93 7.49 8.95 16.30
N TYR A 94 7.85 9.22 15.05
CA TYR A 94 8.39 8.19 14.16
C TYR A 94 9.82 8.45 13.70
N GLY A 95 10.35 9.65 13.92
CA GLY A 95 11.70 9.97 13.48
C GLY A 95 12.20 11.32 13.95
N GLY A 96 13.42 11.65 13.54
CA GLY A 96 14.01 12.98 13.64
C GLY A 96 13.81 13.79 12.36
N THR A 97 13.92 15.11 12.46
CA THR A 97 13.78 16.04 11.32
C THR A 97 14.91 15.92 10.29
N LEU A 98 16.09 15.44 10.70
CA LEU A 98 17.21 15.10 9.81
C LEU A 98 16.91 13.90 8.90
N GLY A 99 15.92 13.07 9.24
CA GLY A 99 15.51 11.92 8.44
C GLY A 99 14.39 12.22 7.46
N ASN A 100 14.17 11.27 6.54
CA ASN A 100 13.09 11.30 5.57
C ASN A 100 11.71 11.41 6.25
N LYS A 101 10.79 12.12 5.59
CA LYS A 101 9.39 12.20 6.00
C LYS A 101 8.71 10.84 5.78
N GLY A 102 7.73 10.53 6.63
CA GLY A 102 6.81 9.44 6.38
C GLY A 102 5.92 9.76 5.16
N THR A 103 5.63 8.74 4.36
CA THR A 103 4.81 8.86 3.14
C THR A 103 3.43 8.22 3.27
N GLY A 104 3.22 7.39 4.31
CA GLY A 104 1.97 6.70 4.53
C GLY A 104 1.98 5.84 5.79
N ILE A 105 0.89 5.11 6.01
CA ILE A 105 0.80 4.08 7.05
C ILE A 105 0.28 2.77 6.46
N LYS A 106 0.67 1.65 7.07
CA LYS A 106 0.15 0.31 6.78
C LYS A 106 -0.50 -0.26 8.02
N ASN A 107 -1.69 -0.84 7.90
CA ASN A 107 -2.28 -1.62 8.99
C ASN A 107 -1.53 -2.95 9.08
N VAL A 108 -1.14 -3.36 10.29
CA VAL A 108 -0.37 -4.58 10.52
C VAL A 108 -0.96 -5.35 11.71
N GLY A 109 -0.64 -6.63 11.80
CA GLY A 109 -0.90 -7.40 13.02
C GLY A 109 -0.25 -6.74 14.24
N CYS A 110 -1.03 -6.64 15.31
CA CYS A 110 -0.48 -6.65 16.65
C CYS A 110 -0.10 -8.10 16.97
#